data_AF-A0A7X7DTJ8-F1
#
_entry.id   AF-A0A7X7DTJ8-F1
#
_cell.length_a   1.000
_cell.length_b   1.000
_cell.length_c   1.000
_cell.angle_alpha   90.00
_cell.angle_beta   90.00
_cell.angle_gamma   90.00
#
_symmetry.space_group_name_H-M   'P 1'
#
loop_
_entity.id
_entity.type
_entity.pdbx_description
1 polymer ?
#
loop_
_entity_poly.entity_id
_entity_poly.type
_entity_poly.pdbx_seq_one_letter_code
_entity_poly.pdbx_strand_id
1 'polypeptide(L)'
;EEHLKKELSALSDWESEHEASLMNYYEKLFGAQCPIDPNMVVEPELHVQTKDFGDTTSLLRVASAAYLSEMRAMEFYERLEKESTGETSAMFRKIKDMEKEHMDITKKRYMKIREDVVGFRAF
;
A
#
# COMPACT_ATOMS: atom_id res chain seq x y z
N GLU A 1 -1.20 15.66 -15.02
CA GLU A 1 -0.94 15.80 -13.56
C GLU A 1 -2.19 15.60 -12.71
N GLU A 2 -3.31 16.26 -13.00
CA GLU A 2 -4.54 16.18 -12.19
C GLU A 2 -5.11 14.74 -12.03
N HIS A 3 -5.04 13.91 -13.08
CA HIS A 3 -5.51 12.52 -13.03
C HIS A 3 -4.65 11.62 -12.12
N LEU A 4 -3.33 11.85 -12.05
CA LEU A 4 -2.43 11.07 -11.18
C LEU A 4 -2.64 11.44 -9.72
N LYS A 5 -2.86 12.73 -9.44
CA LYS A 5 -3.19 13.21 -8.09
C LYS A 5 -4.50 12.58 -7.59
N LYS A 6 -5.53 12.53 -8.44
CA LYS A 6 -6.81 11.91 -8.10
C LYS A 6 -6.69 10.41 -7.81
N GLU A 7 -5.86 9.69 -8.56
CA GLU A 7 -5.61 8.27 -8.34
C GLU A 7 -4.81 8.00 -7.06
N LEU A 8 -3.79 8.81 -6.77
CA LEU A 8 -3.05 8.70 -5.50
C LEU A 8 -3.92 9.04 -4.29
N SER A 9 -4.81 10.02 -4.42
CA SER A 9 -5.79 10.31 -3.37
C SER A 9 -6.75 9.14 -3.14
N ALA A 10 -7.25 8.50 -4.21
CA ALA A 10 -8.11 7.33 -4.07
C ALA A 10 -7.41 6.15 -3.39
N LEU A 11 -6.12 5.91 -3.70
CA LEU A 11 -5.31 4.91 -2.99
C LEU A 11 -5.16 5.24 -1.50
N SER A 12 -4.91 6.51 -1.17
CA SER A 12 -4.81 6.96 0.23
C SER A 12 -6.12 6.81 1.00
N ASP A 13 -7.26 7.04 0.33
CA ASP A 13 -8.58 6.86 0.94
C ASP A 13 -8.83 5.37 1.25
N TRP A 14 -8.38 4.47 0.37
CA TRP A 14 -8.48 3.01 0.59
C TRP A 14 -7.62 2.53 1.77
N GLU A 15 -6.41 3.07 1.95
CA GLU A 15 -5.59 2.74 3.13
C GLU A 15 -6.25 3.17 4.45
N SER A 16 -7.05 4.24 4.43
CA SER A 16 -7.80 4.66 5.62
C SER A 16 -8.88 3.65 6.01
N GLU A 17 -9.43 2.89 5.05
CA GLU A 17 -10.37 1.80 5.31
C GLU A 17 -9.68 0.58 5.96
N HIS A 18 -8.41 0.33 5.64
CA HIS A 18 -7.60 -0.70 6.29
C HIS A 18 -7.38 -0.39 7.77
N GLU A 19 -6.93 0.83 8.08
CA GLU A 19 -6.72 1.28 9.46
C GLU A 19 -8.02 1.13 10.27
N ALA A 20 -9.13 1.67 9.77
CA ALA A 20 -10.42 1.57 10.44
C ALA A 20 -10.86 0.10 10.67
N SER A 21 -10.64 -0.78 9.69
CA SER A 21 -10.99 -2.20 9.80
C SER A 21 -10.17 -2.91 10.88
N LEU A 22 -8.85 -2.67 10.92
CA LEU A 22 -7.93 -3.25 11.90
C LEU A 22 -8.19 -2.74 13.32
N MET A 23 -8.48 -1.44 13.46
CA MET A 23 -8.80 -0.82 14.75
C MET A 23 -10.08 -1.38 15.36
N ASN A 24 -11.15 -1.47 14.55
CA ASN A 24 -12.41 -2.08 14.97
C ASN A 24 -12.23 -3.56 15.35
N TYR A 25 -11.34 -4.27 14.65
CA TYR A 25 -11.05 -5.66 14.96
C TYR A 25 -10.33 -5.83 16.29
N TYR A 26 -9.30 -5.02 16.53
CA TYR A 26 -8.58 -4.99 17.80
C TYR A 26 -9.55 -4.73 18.97
N GLU A 27 -10.43 -3.74 18.83
CA GLU A 27 -11.44 -3.41 19.84
C GLU A 27 -12.39 -4.58 20.12
N LYS A 28 -12.84 -5.28 19.08
CA LYS A 28 -13.67 -6.49 19.25
C LYS A 28 -12.96 -7.63 19.97
N LEU A 29 -11.66 -7.83 19.69
CA LEU A 29 -10.89 -8.91 20.31
C LEU A 29 -10.53 -8.64 21.77
N PHE A 30 -10.14 -7.40 22.06
CA PHE A 30 -9.52 -7.05 23.35
C PHE A 30 -10.42 -6.19 24.24
N GLY A 31 -11.57 -5.72 23.73
CA GLY A 31 -12.50 -4.87 24.47
C GLY A 31 -11.96 -3.48 24.79
N ALA A 32 -10.92 -3.04 24.08
CA ALA A 32 -10.23 -1.76 24.29
C ALA A 32 -9.71 -1.22 22.95
N GLN A 33 -9.60 0.10 22.83
CA GLN A 33 -9.00 0.71 21.64
C GLN A 33 -7.52 0.32 21.51
N CYS A 34 -7.07 0.12 20.27
CA CYS A 34 -5.67 -0.18 19.99
C CYS A 34 -4.79 1.01 20.38
N PRO A 35 -3.82 0.85 21.31
CA PRO A 35 -2.85 1.89 21.59
C PRO A 35 -1.87 1.99 20.42
N ILE A 36 -1.98 3.04 19.61
CA ILE A 36 -0.97 3.35 18.58
C ILE A 36 0.25 3.96 19.28
N ASP A 37 1.40 3.31 19.20
CA ASP A 37 2.67 3.94 19.54
C ASP A 37 3.11 4.83 18.35
N PRO A 38 3.18 6.16 18.52
CA PRO A 38 3.60 7.06 17.44
C PRO A 38 5.06 6.86 17.02
N ASN A 39 5.85 6.10 17.80
CA ASN A 39 7.24 5.76 17.46
C ASN A 39 7.35 4.37 16.81
N MET A 40 6.24 3.68 16.58
CA MET A 40 6.25 2.38 15.92
C MET A 40 6.66 2.53 14.46
N VAL A 41 7.79 1.92 14.11
CA VAL A 41 8.29 1.85 12.73
C VAL A 41 7.85 0.50 12.13
N VAL A 42 7.09 0.56 11.04
CA VAL A 42 6.70 -0.63 10.26
C VAL A 42 7.57 -0.68 9.01
N GLU A 43 8.36 -1.74 8.85
CA GLU A 43 9.18 -1.94 7.66
C GLU A 43 8.36 -2.55 6.50
N PRO A 44 8.62 -2.15 5.23
CA PRO A 44 9.55 -1.11 4.81
C PRO A 44 9.00 0.28 5.12
N GLU A 45 9.78 1.09 5.84
CA GLU A 45 9.39 2.45 6.19
C GLU A 45 9.32 3.31 4.92
N LEU A 46 8.11 3.77 4.58
CA LEU A 46 7.86 4.60 3.40
C LEU A 46 8.30 6.05 3.69
N HIS A 47 9.61 6.28 3.68
CA HIS A 47 10.20 7.63 3.81
C HIS A 47 9.99 8.42 2.52
N VAL A 48 8.83 9.05 2.40
CA VAL A 48 8.54 9.94 1.28
C VAL A 48 9.26 11.27 1.48
N GLN A 49 10.47 11.41 0.93
CA GLN A 49 11.16 12.71 0.90
C GLN A 49 10.56 13.55 -0.24
N THR A 50 9.81 14.59 0.11
CA THR A 50 9.05 15.42 -0.86
C THR A 50 9.91 16.14 -1.92
N LYS A 51 11.22 16.23 -1.70
CA LYS A 51 12.19 16.72 -2.68
C LYS A 51 12.44 15.75 -3.84
N ASP A 52 12.17 14.46 -3.65
CA ASP A 52 12.34 13.38 -4.63
C ASP A 52 11.09 13.23 -5.52
N PHE A 53 10.36 14.32 -5.79
CA PHE A 53 9.20 14.37 -6.70
C PHE A 53 9.43 15.26 -7.93
N GLY A 54 10.61 15.87 -8.06
CA GLY A 54 10.87 16.92 -9.05
C GLY A 54 11.10 16.45 -10.48
N ASP A 55 11.27 15.14 -10.75
CA ASP A 55 11.53 14.62 -12.10
C ASP A 55 10.82 13.28 -12.41
N THR A 56 10.98 12.75 -13.64
CA THR A 56 10.35 11.48 -14.05
C THR A 56 11.00 10.25 -13.40
N THR A 57 12.27 10.34 -13.02
CA THR A 57 13.00 9.27 -12.29
C THR A 57 12.44 9.13 -10.86
N SER A 58 12.13 10.28 -10.26
CA SER A 58 11.45 10.45 -8.99
C SER A 58 10.05 9.81 -8.99
N LEU A 59 9.24 10.07 -10.01
CA LEU A 59 7.94 9.42 -10.18
C LEU A 59 8.04 7.89 -10.36
N LEU A 60 9.03 7.43 -11.13
CA LEU A 60 9.27 5.99 -11.31
C LEU A 60 9.66 5.31 -9.98
N ARG A 61 10.50 5.97 -9.17
CA ARG A 61 10.87 5.49 -7.82
C ARG A 61 9.66 5.40 -6.90
N VAL A 62 8.82 6.43 -6.88
CA VAL A 62 7.60 6.45 -6.05
C VAL A 62 6.65 5.33 -6.48
N ALA A 63 6.38 5.18 -7.78
CA ALA A 63 5.52 4.11 -8.28
C ALA A 63 6.10 2.72 -7.97
N SER A 64 7.43 2.56 -8.03
CA SER A 64 8.09 1.31 -7.64
C SER A 64 7.99 1.01 -6.15
N ALA A 65 8.12 2.04 -5.31
CA ALA A 65 8.02 1.91 -3.85
C ALA A 65 6.61 1.55 -3.43
N ALA A 66 5.59 2.21 -4.01
CA ALA A 66 4.19 1.86 -3.79
C ALA A 66 3.94 0.39 -4.18
N TYR A 67 4.28 0.00 -5.41
CA TYR A 67 4.10 -1.39 -5.88
C TYR A 67 4.77 -2.43 -4.97
N LEU A 68 6.01 -2.20 -4.55
CA LEU A 68 6.72 -3.11 -3.65
C LEU A 68 6.09 -3.14 -2.26
N SER A 69 5.55 -2.02 -1.77
CA SER A 69 4.88 -1.94 -0.48
C SER A 69 3.58 -2.75 -0.49
N GLU A 70 2.73 -2.58 -1.50
CA GLU A 70 1.49 -3.36 -1.66
C GLU A 70 1.78 -4.87 -1.74
N MET A 71 2.82 -5.26 -2.49
CA MET A 71 3.23 -6.66 -2.60
C MET A 71 3.66 -7.23 -1.25
N ARG A 72 4.41 -6.46 -0.45
CA ARG A 72 4.86 -6.87 0.89
C ARG A 72 3.71 -6.94 1.89
N ALA A 73 2.77 -5.99 1.83
CA ALA A 73 1.55 -6.01 2.63
C ALA A 73 0.69 -7.24 2.31
N MET A 74 0.49 -7.55 1.03
CA MET A 74 -0.20 -8.75 0.57
C MET A 74 0.48 -10.02 1.11
N GLU A 75 1.81 -10.17 0.96
CA GLU A 75 2.57 -11.31 1.49
C GLU A 75 2.42 -11.44 3.02
N PHE A 76 2.41 -10.31 3.73
CA PHE A 76 2.25 -10.26 5.16
C PHE A 76 0.86 -10.76 5.59
N TYR A 77 -0.21 -10.24 5.00
CA TYR A 77 -1.57 -10.66 5.32
C TYR A 77 -1.86 -12.09 4.86
N GLU A 78 -1.23 -12.57 3.79
CA GLU A 78 -1.31 -13.99 3.39
C GLU A 78 -0.73 -14.90 4.48
N ARG A 79 0.40 -14.52 5.09
CA ARG A 79 0.97 -15.27 6.22
C ARG A 79 0.02 -15.24 7.42
N LEU A 80 -0.50 -14.07 7.80
CA LEU A 80 -1.44 -13.94 8.91
C LEU A 80 -2.74 -14.73 8.68
N GLU A 81 -3.25 -14.76 7.44
CA GLU A 81 -4.40 -15.58 7.06
C GLU A 81 -4.16 -17.07 7.36
N LYS A 82 -2.99 -17.59 6.98
CA LYS A 82 -2.60 -19.00 7.16
C LYS A 82 -2.37 -19.38 8.62
N GLU A 83 -1.90 -18.43 9.44
CA GLU A 83 -1.63 -18.62 10.87
C GLU A 83 -2.88 -18.41 11.74
N SER A 84 -3.99 -17.93 11.14
CA SER A 84 -5.24 -17.61 11.83
C SER A 84 -6.36 -18.60 11.51
N THR A 85 -7.44 -18.54 12.29
CA THR A 85 -8.63 -19.39 12.10
C THR A 85 -9.92 -18.58 12.18
N GLY A 86 -11.02 -19.12 11.63
CA GLY A 86 -12.35 -18.52 11.77
C GLY A 86 -12.46 -17.13 11.15
N GLU A 87 -13.17 -16.23 11.84
CA GLU A 87 -13.41 -14.86 11.37
C GLU A 87 -12.11 -14.05 11.18
N THR A 88 -11.08 -14.30 11.98
CA THR A 88 -9.76 -13.69 11.85
C THR A 88 -9.11 -14.00 10.51
N SER A 89 -9.12 -15.28 10.11
CA SER A 89 -8.57 -15.72 8.83
C SER A 89 -9.36 -15.10 7.66
N ALA A 90 -10.69 -15.04 7.77
CA ALA A 90 -11.52 -14.39 6.76
C ALA A 90 -11.23 -12.89 6.62
N MET A 91 -10.94 -12.20 7.72
CA MET A 91 -10.53 -10.79 7.69
C MET A 91 -9.19 -10.60 7.00
N PHE A 92 -8.15 -11.35 7.39
CA PHE A 92 -6.84 -11.24 6.76
C PHE A 92 -6.88 -11.60 5.28
N ARG A 93 -7.72 -12.58 4.88
CA ARG A 93 -7.97 -12.86 3.46
C ARG A 93 -8.54 -11.64 2.74
N LYS A 94 -9.54 -10.97 3.32
CA LYS A 94 -10.15 -9.78 2.72
C LYS A 94 -9.11 -8.68 2.52
N ILE A 95 -8.29 -8.39 3.53
CA ILE A 95 -7.25 -7.36 3.45
C ILE A 95 -6.20 -7.75 2.40
N LYS A 96 -5.70 -9.00 2.43
CA LYS A 96 -4.78 -9.53 1.41
C LYS A 96 -5.32 -9.37 -0.01
N ASP A 97 -6.60 -9.69 -0.23
CA ASP A 97 -7.22 -9.58 -1.56
C ASP A 97 -7.29 -8.11 -2.02
N MET A 98 -7.52 -7.16 -1.10
CA MET A 98 -7.44 -5.72 -1.38
C MET A 98 -6.01 -5.26 -1.71
N GLU A 99 -5.00 -5.65 -0.92
CA GLU A 99 -3.60 -5.32 -1.21
C GLU A 99 -3.14 -5.87 -2.56
N LYS A 100 -3.67 -7.03 -2.97
CA LYS A 100 -3.41 -7.59 -4.29
C LYS A 100 -4.01 -6.72 -5.41
N GLU A 101 -5.22 -6.19 -5.23
CA GLU A 101 -5.81 -5.24 -6.18
C GLU A 101 -5.00 -3.93 -6.24
N HIS A 102 -4.57 -3.40 -5.10
CA HIS A 102 -3.69 -2.23 -5.02
C HIS A 102 -2.36 -2.48 -5.72
N MET A 103 -1.73 -3.64 -5.48
CA MET A 103 -0.52 -4.09 -6.14
C MET A 103 -0.69 -4.14 -7.66
N ASP A 104 -1.80 -4.67 -8.17
CA ASP A 104 -2.04 -4.72 -9.60
C ASP A 104 -2.21 -3.32 -10.23
N ILE A 105 -2.84 -2.40 -9.51
CA ILE A 105 -2.99 -1.00 -9.93
C ILE A 105 -1.64 -0.29 -9.97
N THR A 106 -0.88 -0.35 -8.88
CA THR A 106 0.43 0.29 -8.75
C THR A 106 1.45 -0.31 -9.73
N LYS A 107 1.41 -1.62 -9.97
CA LYS A 107 2.21 -2.30 -11.01
C LYS A 107 1.92 -1.77 -12.41
N LYS A 108 0.63 -1.66 -12.78
CA LYS A 108 0.24 -1.09 -14.09
C LYS A 108 0.78 0.32 -14.27
N ARG A 109 0.73 1.14 -13.20
CA ARG A 109 1.27 2.51 -13.21
C ARG A 109 2.78 2.55 -13.33
N TYR A 110 3.49 1.73 -12.56
CA TYR A 110 4.93 1.58 -12.64
C TYR A 110 5.36 1.20 -14.06
N MET A 111 4.72 0.21 -14.69
CA MET A 111 5.05 -0.23 -16.05
C MET A 111 4.83 0.89 -17.07
N LYS A 112 3.71 1.62 -16.98
CA LYS A 112 3.43 2.76 -17.86
C LYS A 112 4.47 3.87 -17.74
N ILE A 113 4.80 4.29 -16.51
CA ILE A 113 5.82 5.32 -16.27
C ILE A 113 7.19 4.82 -16.77
N ARG A 114 7.52 3.55 -16.56
CA ARG A 114 8.76 2.95 -17.04
C ARG A 114 8.85 2.99 -18.57
N GLU A 115 7.77 2.65 -19.27
CA GLU A 115 7.70 2.72 -20.73
C GLU A 115 7.90 4.15 -21.24
N ASP A 116 7.26 5.14 -20.61
CA ASP A 116 7.42 6.56 -20.95
C ASP A 116 8.88 7.03 -20.75
N VAL A 117 9.54 6.60 -19.66
CA VAL A 117 10.94 6.93 -19.36
C VAL A 117 11.93 6.25 -20.32
N VAL A 118 11.71 4.98 -20.64
CA VAL A 118 12.57 4.23 -21.58
C VAL A 118 12.36 4.71 -23.02
N GLY A 119 11.12 5.04 -23.40
CA GLY A 119 10.79 5.62 -24.70
C GLY A 119 11.39 7.01 -24.92
N PHE A 120 11.58 7.79 -23.85
CA PHE A 120 12.26 9.10 -23.90
C PHE A 120 13.76 9.02 -24.24
N ARG A 121 14.40 7.85 -24.08
CA ARG A 121 15.81 7.63 -24.47
C ARG A 121 16.01 7.21 -25.93
N ALA A 122 14.94 7.10 -26.72
CA ALA A 122 14.99 6.67 -28.12
C ALA A 122 15.13 7.83 -29.15
N PHE A 123 15.46 9.05 -28.70
CA PHE A 123 15.71 10.22 -29.56
C PHE A 123 17.03 10.91 -29.20
#